data_AF-A0A5N3WET0-F1
#
_entry.id   AF-A0A5N3WET0-F1
#
_cell.length_a   1.000
_cell.length_b   1.000
_cell.length_c   1.000
_cell.angle_alpha   90.00
_cell.angle_beta   90.00
_cell.angle_gamma   90.00
#
_symmetry.space_group_name_H-M   'P 1'
#
loop_
_entity.id
_entity.type
_entity.pdbx_description
1 polymer ?
#
loop_
_entity_poly.entity_id
_entity_poly.type
_entity_poly.pdbx_seq_one_letter_code
_entity_poly.pdbx_strand_id
1 'polypeptide(L)'
;MATGGRGPVVAMAAGSTLSAASVTLFLLLVLPRVSQAQTFFLPFRQPETCGHNQYFDISALSCVACGANQRQDARGTSCVCLPGFQMISNNGGPDIICKKCPEHMKGVTEDGWNCISCPGGLTAEGKCHCPTGHIL
;
A
#
# COMPACT_ATOMS: atom_id res chain seq x y z
N MET A 1 -10.25 66.04 68.68
CA MET A 1 -9.37 64.96 69.19
C MET A 1 -9.59 63.75 68.29
N ALA A 2 -8.55 63.33 67.59
CA ALA A 2 -8.60 62.20 66.65
C ALA A 2 -8.71 60.87 67.41
N THR A 3 -9.44 59.91 66.84
CA THR A 3 -8.94 58.58 66.41
C THR A 3 -10.14 57.65 66.19
N GLY A 4 -10.10 56.88 65.11
CA GLY A 4 -11.13 55.91 64.76
C GLY A 4 -10.82 55.29 63.39
N GLY A 5 -9.86 54.37 63.40
CA GLY A 5 -9.15 53.87 62.22
C GLY A 5 -10.01 53.16 61.18
N ARG A 6 -9.72 53.47 59.92
CA ARG A 6 -10.21 52.82 58.70
C ARG A 6 -9.51 51.47 58.58
N GLY A 7 -10.21 50.39 58.91
CA GLY A 7 -9.74 49.02 58.62
C GLY A 7 -9.79 48.74 57.12
N PRO A 8 -8.82 47.98 56.55
CA PRO A 8 -8.85 47.62 55.15
C PRO A 8 -9.99 46.64 54.89
N VAL A 9 -10.90 47.00 53.98
CA VAL A 9 -11.80 46.02 53.36
C VAL A 9 -10.92 45.16 52.47
N VAL A 10 -10.54 43.99 52.97
CA VAL A 10 -9.86 42.97 52.18
C VAL A 10 -10.88 42.49 51.13
N ALA A 11 -10.68 42.88 49.89
CA ALA A 11 -11.39 42.30 48.76
C ALA A 11 -10.96 40.82 48.68
N MET A 12 -11.82 39.93 49.16
CA MET A 12 -11.64 38.50 48.93
C MET A 12 -11.62 38.28 47.42
N ALA A 13 -10.48 37.82 46.90
CA ALA A 13 -10.45 37.21 45.58
C ALA A 13 -11.43 36.04 45.64
N ALA A 14 -12.58 36.20 44.99
CA ALA A 14 -13.51 35.10 44.74
C ALA A 14 -12.82 34.16 43.75
N GLY A 15 -11.90 33.36 44.26
CA GLY A 15 -11.37 32.20 43.55
C GLY A 15 -12.58 31.32 43.28
N SER A 16 -13.03 31.30 42.03
CA SER A 16 -14.05 30.38 41.55
C SER A 16 -13.51 28.97 41.76
N THR A 17 -13.79 28.40 42.93
CA THR A 17 -13.58 26.99 43.21
C THR A 17 -14.64 26.28 42.40
N LEU A 18 -14.32 25.95 41.14
CA LEU A 18 -15.14 25.01 40.40
C LEU A 18 -15.20 23.75 41.27
N SER A 19 -16.40 23.44 41.76
CA SER A 19 -16.64 22.24 42.54
C SER A 19 -16.05 21.06 41.78
N ALA A 20 -15.41 20.13 42.48
CA ALA A 20 -14.88 18.91 41.89
C ALA A 20 -15.94 18.24 41.00
N ALA A 21 -17.21 18.26 41.44
CA ALA A 21 -18.34 17.75 40.67
C ALA A 21 -18.54 18.45 39.31
N SER A 22 -18.37 19.77 39.24
CA SER A 22 -18.48 20.55 38.00
C SER A 22 -17.34 20.22 37.04
N VAL A 23 -16.12 20.06 37.56
CA VAL A 23 -14.94 19.66 36.78
C VAL A 23 -15.10 18.23 36.27
N THR A 24 -15.58 17.31 37.12
CA THR A 24 -15.85 15.92 36.73
C THR A 24 -16.95 15.84 35.67
N LEU A 25 -18.05 16.60 35.82
CA LEU A 25 -19.12 16.63 34.83
C LEU A 25 -18.65 17.18 33.49
N PHE A 26 -17.83 18.23 33.51
CA PHE A 26 -17.25 18.80 32.29
C PHE A 26 -16.31 17.80 31.59
N LEU A 27 -15.44 17.12 32.35
CA LEU A 27 -14.58 16.06 31.81
C LEU A 27 -15.40 14.92 31.17
N LEU A 28 -16.46 14.46 31.84
CA LEU A 28 -17.35 13.41 31.34
C LEU A 28 -18.08 13.81 30.05
N LEU A 29 -18.37 15.09 29.84
CA LEU A 29 -19.00 15.59 28.62
C LEU A 29 -18.01 15.78 27.46
N VAL A 30 -16.77 16.15 27.76
CA VAL A 30 -15.74 16.44 26.74
C VAL A 30 -15.01 15.18 26.29
N LEU A 31 -14.63 14.28 27.20
CA LEU A 31 -13.85 13.08 26.89
C LEU A 31 -14.47 12.19 25.79
N PRO A 32 -15.79 11.87 25.79
CA PRO A 32 -16.38 10.99 24.78
C PRO A 32 -16.37 11.60 23.38
N ARG A 33 -16.41 12.93 23.26
CA ARG A 33 -16.38 13.66 21.97
C ARG A 33 -14.98 13.64 21.35
N VAL A 34 -13.94 13.58 22.17
CA VAL A 34 -12.53 13.54 21.74
C VAL A 34 -12.05 12.10 21.53
N SER A 35 -12.71 11.11 22.16
CA SER A 35 -12.32 9.69 22.16
C SER A 35 -12.92 8.87 21.00
N GLN A 36 -13.22 9.49 19.86
CA GLN A 36 -13.64 8.74 18.66
C GLN A 36 -12.44 7.97 18.09
N ALA A 37 -12.21 6.76 18.59
CA ALA A 37 -11.28 5.81 18.00
C ALA A 37 -11.98 5.15 16.80
N GLN A 38 -11.51 5.44 15.59
CA GLN A 38 -11.95 4.69 14.41
C GLN A 38 -11.38 3.28 14.47
N THR A 39 -12.27 2.29 14.57
CA THR A 39 -11.91 0.87 14.45
C THR A 39 -11.90 0.51 12.98
N PHE A 40 -10.71 0.39 12.39
CA PHE A 40 -10.56 -0.13 11.05
C PHE A 40 -10.28 -1.63 11.12
N PHE A 41 -11.11 -2.41 10.43
CA PHE A 41 -10.87 -3.84 10.21
C PHE A 41 -10.32 -4.00 8.80
N LEU A 42 -9.06 -4.42 8.70
CA LEU A 42 -8.45 -4.79 7.43
C LEU A 42 -8.67 -6.29 7.23
N PRO A 43 -9.50 -6.71 6.26
CA PRO A 43 -9.68 -8.13 6.00
C PRO A 43 -8.33 -8.72 5.60
N PHE A 44 -7.90 -9.76 6.32
CA PHE A 44 -6.69 -10.48 5.97
C PHE A 44 -6.89 -11.20 4.63
N ARG A 45 -6.24 -10.69 3.59
CA ARG A 45 -6.10 -11.36 2.30
C ARG A 45 -4.66 -11.79 2.11
N GLN A 46 -4.49 -13.00 1.61
CA GLN A 46 -3.18 -13.54 1.25
C GLN A 46 -3.00 -13.49 -0.28
N PRO A 47 -1.76 -13.45 -0.80
CA PRO A 47 -1.51 -13.47 -2.25
C PRO A 47 -2.23 -14.60 -2.99
N GLU A 48 -2.35 -15.78 -2.36
CA GLU A 48 -2.97 -16.97 -2.92
C GLU A 48 -4.49 -16.83 -3.06
N THR A 49 -5.09 -15.84 -2.40
CA THR A 49 -6.53 -15.54 -2.48
C THR A 49 -6.87 -14.59 -3.62
N CYS A 50 -5.88 -14.01 -4.30
CA CYS A 50 -6.09 -13.18 -5.48
C CYS A 50 -6.35 -14.06 -6.72
N GLY A 51 -7.16 -13.56 -7.66
CA GLY A 51 -7.42 -14.28 -8.91
C GLY A 51 -6.18 -14.33 -9.82
N HIS A 52 -6.15 -15.25 -10.79
CA HIS A 52 -4.98 -15.51 -11.67
C HIS A 52 -4.38 -14.30 -12.43
N ASN A 53 -5.15 -13.23 -12.62
CA ASN A 53 -4.73 -11.98 -13.27
C ASN A 53 -4.66 -10.80 -12.29
N GLN A 54 -4.52 -11.09 -10.99
CA GLN A 54 -4.43 -10.10 -9.93
C GLN A 54 -3.16 -10.34 -9.13
N TYR A 55 -2.58 -9.28 -8.59
CA TYR A 55 -1.52 -9.39 -7.60
C TYR A 55 -2.00 -8.81 -6.27
N PHE A 56 -1.37 -9.23 -5.19
CA PHE A 56 -1.61 -8.67 -3.88
C PHE A 56 -0.73 -7.44 -3.67
N ASP A 57 -1.37 -6.27 -3.63
CA ASP A 57 -0.70 -5.03 -3.28
C ASP A 57 -0.57 -4.94 -1.77
N ILE A 58 0.65 -5.16 -1.27
CA ILE A 58 0.98 -5.11 0.15
C ILE A 58 0.79 -3.72 0.78
N SER A 59 0.87 -2.66 -0.02
CA SER A 59 0.72 -1.28 0.46
C SER A 59 -0.76 -0.94 0.67
N ALA A 60 -1.62 -1.45 -0.21
CA ALA A 60 -3.08 -1.29 -0.13
C ALA A 60 -3.79 -2.43 0.62
N LEU A 61 -3.08 -3.52 0.92
CA LEU A 61 -3.61 -4.76 1.51
C LEU A 61 -4.81 -5.33 0.72
N SER A 62 -4.72 -5.29 -0.62
CA SER A 62 -5.83 -5.66 -1.50
C SER A 62 -5.35 -6.34 -2.80
N CYS A 63 -6.25 -7.05 -3.49
CA CYS A 63 -5.95 -7.64 -4.80
C CYS A 63 -6.23 -6.62 -5.89
N VAL A 64 -5.21 -6.34 -6.70
CA VAL A 64 -5.26 -5.39 -7.81
C VAL A 64 -5.08 -6.15 -9.12
N ALA A 65 -5.86 -5.82 -10.14
CA ALA A 65 -5.73 -6.44 -11.46
C ALA A 65 -4.44 -6.01 -12.15
N CYS A 66 -3.76 -6.95 -12.82
CA CYS A 66 -2.65 -6.62 -13.71
C CYS A 66 -3.15 -5.91 -14.96
N GLY A 67 -2.28 -5.11 -15.57
CA GLY A 67 -2.57 -4.34 -16.77
C GLY A 67 -2.61 -5.17 -18.04
N ALA A 68 -2.74 -4.50 -19.18
CA ALA A 68 -2.80 -5.15 -20.49
C ALA A 68 -1.49 -5.89 -20.81
N ASN A 69 -1.61 -7.12 -21.32
CA ASN A 69 -0.48 -8.00 -21.65
C ASN A 69 0.42 -8.34 -20.46
N GLN A 70 -0.15 -8.36 -19.26
CA GLN A 70 0.52 -8.75 -18.04
C GLN A 70 -0.17 -9.96 -17.39
N ARG A 71 0.55 -10.61 -16.47
CA ARG A 71 0.05 -11.64 -15.56
C ARG A 71 0.68 -11.47 -14.19
N GLN A 72 0.15 -12.13 -13.18
CA GLN A 72 0.80 -12.19 -11.87
C GLN A 72 2.14 -12.94 -11.93
N ASP A 73 3.08 -12.55 -11.08
CA ASP A 73 4.33 -13.28 -10.87
C ASP A 73 4.08 -14.61 -10.13
N ALA A 74 5.10 -15.46 -10.05
CA ALA A 74 4.99 -16.76 -9.37
C ALA A 74 4.61 -16.65 -7.89
N ARG A 75 4.84 -15.48 -7.26
CA ARG A 75 4.51 -15.21 -5.86
C ARG A 75 3.14 -14.54 -5.68
N GLY A 76 2.48 -14.12 -6.75
CA GLY A 76 1.22 -13.38 -6.69
C GLY A 76 1.34 -11.98 -6.07
N THR A 77 2.53 -11.40 -6.06
CA THR A 77 2.82 -10.11 -5.37
C THR A 77 3.19 -8.98 -6.32
N SER A 78 3.38 -9.29 -7.61
CA SER A 78 3.60 -8.28 -8.63
C SER A 78 3.04 -8.72 -9.98
N CYS A 79 2.95 -7.78 -10.91
CA CYS A 79 2.66 -8.07 -12.31
C CYS A 79 3.97 -8.21 -13.10
N VAL A 80 3.95 -9.08 -14.10
CA VAL A 80 5.01 -9.29 -15.08
C VAL A 80 4.41 -9.37 -16.47
N CYS A 81 5.20 -9.07 -17.51
CA CYS A 81 4.73 -9.20 -18.89
C CYS A 81 4.39 -10.66 -19.23
N LEU A 82 3.41 -10.85 -20.11
CA LEU A 82 3.10 -12.16 -20.68
C LEU A 82 4.30 -12.69 -21.48
N PRO A 83 4.44 -14.03 -21.61
CA PRO A 83 5.43 -14.61 -22.50
C PRO A 83 5.39 -14.01 -23.92
N GLY A 84 6.56 -13.66 -24.47
CA GLY A 84 6.68 -13.01 -25.78
C GLY A 84 6.39 -11.50 -25.78
N PHE A 85 6.26 -10.88 -24.60
CA PHE A 85 6.20 -9.44 -24.45
C PHE A 85 7.40 -8.95 -23.62
N GLN A 86 8.13 -7.98 -24.15
CA GLN A 86 9.18 -7.29 -23.41
C GLN A 86 8.61 -6.13 -22.59
N MET A 87 9.25 -5.86 -21.47
CA MET A 87 9.03 -4.67 -20.65
C MET A 87 9.66 -3.45 -21.32
N ILE A 88 8.88 -2.39 -21.49
CA ILE A 88 9.34 -1.11 -22.04
C ILE A 88 9.51 -0.08 -20.92
N SER A 89 8.72 -0.20 -19.86
CA SER A 89 8.73 0.68 -18.70
C SER A 89 8.21 -0.06 -17.48
N ASN A 90 8.76 0.29 -16.31
CA ASN A 90 8.34 -0.26 -15.03
C ASN A 90 8.02 0.87 -14.06
N ASN A 91 6.73 1.14 -13.85
CA ASN A 91 6.24 2.09 -12.84
C ASN A 91 5.67 1.36 -11.61
N GLY A 92 5.86 0.04 -11.51
CA GLY A 92 5.29 -0.81 -10.46
C GLY A 92 3.83 -1.20 -10.73
N GLY A 93 3.36 -2.21 -9.98
CA GLY A 93 1.98 -2.68 -10.00
C GLY A 93 1.44 -2.92 -11.42
N PRO A 94 0.24 -2.40 -11.76
CA PRO A 94 -0.35 -2.54 -13.09
C PRO A 94 0.25 -1.58 -14.14
N ASP A 95 1.03 -0.59 -13.73
CA ASP A 95 1.57 0.48 -14.59
C ASP A 95 2.87 0.10 -15.32
N ILE A 96 3.18 -1.21 -15.34
CA ILE A 96 4.22 -1.80 -16.18
C ILE A 96 3.75 -1.77 -17.65
N ILE A 97 4.61 -1.33 -18.56
CA ILE A 97 4.26 -1.26 -19.98
C ILE A 97 4.92 -2.42 -20.72
N CYS A 98 4.11 -3.29 -21.32
CA CYS A 98 4.55 -4.46 -22.06
C CYS A 98 4.29 -4.29 -23.56
N LYS A 99 5.26 -4.68 -24.39
CA LYS A 99 5.17 -4.64 -25.85
C LYS A 99 5.45 -6.02 -26.44
N LYS A 100 4.63 -6.44 -27.39
CA LYS A 100 4.82 -7.72 -28.10
C LYS A 100 6.18 -7.72 -28.80
N CYS A 101 6.91 -8.81 -28.62
CA CYS A 101 8.15 -9.02 -29.35
C CYS A 101 7.89 -9.28 -30.84
N PRO A 102 8.85 -8.93 -31.73
CA PRO A 102 8.76 -9.26 -33.14
C PRO A 102 8.63 -10.76 -33.37
N GLU A 103 7.95 -11.17 -34.46
CA GLU A 103 7.71 -12.59 -34.75
C GLU A 103 9.00 -13.43 -34.93
N HIS A 104 10.12 -12.80 -35.27
CA HIS A 104 11.43 -13.45 -35.43
C HIS A 104 12.24 -13.53 -34.11
N MET A 105 11.83 -12.82 -33.07
CA MET A 105 12.50 -12.74 -31.76
C MET A 105 11.46 -12.97 -30.65
N LYS A 106 10.92 -14.18 -30.57
CA LYS A 106 9.83 -14.47 -29.63
C LYS A 106 10.29 -14.61 -28.18
N GLY A 107 11.59 -14.82 -27.95
CA GLY A 107 12.16 -14.94 -26.61
C GLY A 107 12.28 -13.59 -25.92
N VAL A 108 12.29 -13.62 -24.60
CA VAL A 108 12.55 -12.47 -23.75
C VAL A 108 13.67 -12.87 -22.78
N THR A 109 14.58 -11.94 -22.49
CA THR A 109 15.63 -12.11 -21.47
C THR A 109 15.03 -12.40 -20.09
N GLU A 110 15.80 -13.03 -19.19
CA GLU A 110 15.31 -13.36 -17.83
C GLU A 110 14.84 -12.14 -17.03
N ASP A 111 15.47 -10.99 -17.25
CA ASP A 111 15.09 -9.72 -16.64
C ASP A 111 13.82 -9.10 -17.25
N GLY A 112 13.35 -9.62 -18.39
CA GLY A 112 12.12 -9.21 -19.06
C GLY A 112 12.25 -8.02 -20.01
N TRP A 113 13.43 -7.43 -20.17
CA TRP A 113 13.59 -6.12 -20.84
C TRP A 113 13.81 -6.20 -22.35
N ASN A 114 14.39 -7.28 -22.87
CA ASN A 114 14.80 -7.35 -24.27
C ASN A 114 14.22 -8.59 -24.97
N CYS A 115 13.71 -8.40 -26.19
CA CYS A 115 13.40 -9.50 -27.09
C CYS A 115 14.68 -10.11 -27.68
N ILE A 116 14.72 -11.44 -27.74
CA ILE A 116 15.86 -12.21 -28.21
C ILE A 116 15.43 -13.38 -29.11
N SER A 117 16.36 -13.85 -29.93
CA SER A 117 16.21 -15.07 -30.71
C SER A 117 16.65 -16.28 -29.89
N CYS A 118 15.81 -17.31 -29.79
CA CYS A 118 16.15 -18.55 -29.12
C CYS A 118 16.61 -19.61 -30.15
N PRO A 119 17.76 -20.29 -29.96
CA PRO A 119 18.30 -21.24 -30.93
C PRO A 119 17.40 -22.48 -31.13
N GLY A 120 16.79 -22.99 -30.06
CA GLY A 120 15.84 -24.11 -30.11
C GLY A 120 14.37 -23.68 -30.12
N GLY A 121 14.07 -22.40 -30.34
CA GLY A 121 12.72 -21.85 -30.17
C GLY A 121 12.32 -21.69 -28.70
N LEU A 122 11.01 -21.68 -28.43
CA LEU A 122 10.44 -21.47 -27.09
C LEU A 122 9.78 -22.73 -26.54
N THR A 123 9.85 -22.90 -25.22
CA THR A 123 9.04 -23.87 -24.47
C THR A 123 7.58 -23.39 -24.35
N ALA A 124 6.68 -24.27 -23.90
CA ALA A 124 5.27 -23.92 -23.68
C ALA A 124 5.10 -22.78 -22.65
N GLU A 125 6.04 -22.65 -21.71
CA GLU A 125 6.08 -21.60 -20.70
C GLU A 125 6.67 -20.29 -21.22
N GLY A 126 7.17 -20.29 -22.47
CA GLY A 126 7.79 -19.15 -23.13
C GLY A 126 9.25 -18.88 -22.76
N LYS A 127 9.96 -19.91 -22.29
CA LYS A 127 11.42 -19.85 -22.07
C LYS A 127 12.18 -20.27 -23.33
N CYS A 128 13.40 -19.78 -23.54
CA CYS A 128 14.23 -20.28 -24.64
C CYS A 128 14.60 -21.76 -24.42
N HIS A 129 14.43 -22.57 -25.46
CA HIS A 129 14.98 -23.92 -25.51
C HIS A 129 16.43 -23.86 -26.00
N CYS A 130 17.35 -24.36 -25.19
CA CYS A 130 18.78 -24.43 -25.49
C CYS A 130 19.19 -25.89 -25.72
N PRO A 131 19.52 -26.29 -26.96
CA PRO A 131 20.07 -27.61 -27.24
C PRO A 131 21.40 -27.85 -26.51
N THR A 132 21.77 -29.10 -26.31
CA THR A 132 23.06 -29.46 -25.70
C THR A 132 24.22 -28.74 -26.39
N GLY A 133 25.08 -28.09 -25.61
CA GLY A 133 26.22 -27.31 -26.11
C GLY A 133 25.93 -25.84 -26.43
N HIS A 134 24.70 -25.36 -26.25
CA HIS A 134 24.34 -23.95 -26.43
C HIS A 134 24.11 -23.27 -25.08
N ILE A 135 24.61 -22.05 -24.92
CA ILE A 135 24.37 -21.16 -23.77
C ILE A 135 23.81 -19.83 -24.29
N LEU A 136 22.98 -19.19 -23.46
CA LEU A 136 22.26 -17.95 -23.77
C LEU A 136 22.64 -16.89 -22.73
#